data_AF-A0A6N2R2G8-F1
#
_entry.id   AF-A0A6N2R2G8-F1
#
_cell.length_a   1.000
_cell.length_b   1.000
_cell.length_c   1.000
_cell.angle_alpha   90.00
_cell.angle_beta   90.00
_cell.angle_gamma   90.00
#
_symmetry.space_group_name_H-M   'P 1'
#
loop_
_entity.id
_entity.type
_entity.pdbx_description
1 polymer ?
#
loop_
_entity_poly.entity_id
_entity_poly.type
_entity_poly.pdbx_seq_one_letter_code
_entity_poly.pdbx_strand_id
1 'polypeptide(L)'
;MNSDQADILDLLSGHTDDSTIERLAFECLMNGIADERVTSLLNVLAWRGAFDCFAIGGVPASNPMAASLAARKSVRDLGGENAIIGTYGSFLLMLVRQIGAATPEVTCTSVMPAFAESDSVYLSPVRSGVAGASHALRETLFSLQAAPALSTQSRPLRADELLPERALLGDDYAREELYRNVYRVLRGDNPDDPTYLTVSTFLRYGSSLENTAKELNVHPNTVRYRLKRAAETTGWDATDPRDAYVLTTALAIGRMREH
;
A
#
# COMPACT_ATOMS: atom_id res chain seq x y z
N MET A 1 5.04 32.00 -15.66
CA MET A 1 3.88 31.86 -16.56
C MET A 1 4.01 30.48 -17.20
N ASN A 2 3.09 29.58 -16.86
CA ASN A 2 3.10 28.15 -17.19
C ASN A 2 3.02 27.92 -18.70
N SER A 3 3.94 27.13 -19.25
CA SER A 3 3.92 26.69 -20.65
C SER A 3 4.41 25.25 -20.81
N ASP A 4 3.90 24.31 -20.00
CA ASP A 4 4.25 22.88 -20.16
C ASP A 4 3.12 21.94 -19.67
N GLN A 5 1.86 22.31 -19.95
CA GLN A 5 0.72 21.40 -19.76
C GLN A 5 0.26 20.87 -21.11
N ALA A 6 0.76 19.70 -21.49
CA ALA A 6 0.24 18.93 -22.62
C ALA A 6 -1.26 18.63 -22.40
N ASP A 7 -2.06 18.90 -23.43
CA ASP A 7 -3.50 18.66 -23.46
C ASP A 7 -3.79 17.15 -23.50
N ILE A 8 -4.98 16.71 -23.11
CA ILE A 8 -5.42 15.31 -23.18
C ILE A 8 -5.27 14.78 -24.61
N LEU A 9 -5.53 15.63 -25.61
CA LEU A 9 -5.37 15.29 -27.03
C LEU A 9 -3.92 15.03 -27.42
N ASP A 10 -2.96 15.73 -26.80
CA ASP A 10 -1.53 15.50 -27.00
C ASP A 10 -1.10 14.16 -26.37
N LEU A 11 -1.66 13.84 -25.19
CA LEU A 11 -1.41 12.56 -24.51
C LEU A 11 -1.95 11.35 -25.30
N LEU A 12 -3.07 11.53 -26.00
CA LEU A 12 -3.68 10.49 -26.81
C LEU A 12 -3.00 10.33 -28.19
N SER A 13 -2.22 11.31 -28.63
CA SER A 13 -1.55 11.35 -29.95
C SER A 13 -2.46 10.92 -31.13
N GLY A 14 -3.76 11.23 -31.05
CA GLY A 14 -4.77 10.85 -32.05
C GLY A 14 -5.32 9.41 -31.97
N HIS A 15 -4.92 8.61 -30.98
CA HIS A 15 -5.49 7.29 -30.72
C HIS A 15 -6.79 7.40 -29.91
N THR A 16 -7.85 6.76 -30.40
CA THR A 16 -9.19 6.81 -29.79
C THR A 16 -9.70 5.43 -29.37
N ASP A 17 -8.87 4.40 -29.43
CA ASP A 17 -9.27 3.05 -29.00
C ASP A 17 -9.13 2.90 -27.48
N ASP A 18 -10.11 2.23 -26.86
CA ASP A 18 -10.19 2.07 -25.41
C ASP A 18 -8.92 1.44 -24.80
N SER A 19 -8.21 0.59 -25.56
CA SER A 19 -7.00 -0.07 -25.09
C SER A 19 -5.82 0.90 -24.93
N THR A 20 -5.69 1.86 -25.85
CA THR A 20 -4.69 2.94 -25.73
C THR A 20 -5.02 3.88 -24.58
N ILE A 21 -6.30 4.23 -24.41
CA ILE A 21 -6.76 5.09 -23.30
C ILE A 21 -6.53 4.40 -21.96
N GLU A 22 -6.82 3.10 -21.86
CA GLU A 22 -6.57 2.30 -20.66
C GLU A 22 -5.08 2.27 -20.29
N ARG A 23 -4.20 2.00 -21.26
CA ARG A 23 -2.76 1.99 -21.03
C ARG A 23 -2.24 3.36 -20.60
N LEU A 24 -2.70 4.43 -21.23
CA LEU A 24 -2.33 5.79 -20.83
C LEU A 24 -2.80 6.12 -19.41
N ALA A 25 -4.06 5.78 -19.07
CA ALA A 25 -4.59 5.98 -17.73
C ALA A 25 -3.78 5.19 -16.68
N PHE A 26 -3.43 3.94 -16.97
CA PHE A 26 -2.56 3.13 -16.11
C PHE A 26 -1.21 3.80 -15.88
N GLU A 27 -0.52 4.23 -16.94
CA GLU A 27 0.79 4.90 -16.84
C GLU A 27 0.70 6.20 -16.02
N CYS A 28 -0.33 7.03 -16.24
CA CYS A 28 -0.54 8.24 -15.45
C CYS A 28 -0.69 7.92 -13.95
N LEU A 29 -1.56 6.96 -13.61
CA LEU A 29 -1.80 6.57 -12.23
C LEU A 29 -0.55 5.98 -11.56
N MET A 30 0.21 5.14 -12.26
CA MET A 30 1.48 4.58 -11.80
C MET A 30 2.51 5.67 -11.48
N ASN A 31 2.57 6.72 -12.30
CA ASN A 31 3.47 7.86 -12.12
C ASN A 31 2.97 8.90 -11.12
N GLY A 32 1.87 8.64 -10.41
CA GLY A 32 1.33 9.57 -9.40
C GLY A 32 0.56 10.76 -9.99
N ILE A 33 0.25 10.73 -11.29
CA ILE A 33 -0.55 11.76 -11.95
C ILE A 33 -2.03 11.42 -11.71
N ALA A 34 -2.72 12.30 -10.98
CA ALA A 34 -4.12 12.12 -10.58
C ALA A 34 -4.93 13.42 -10.69
N ASP A 35 -4.68 14.20 -11.75
CA ASP A 35 -5.35 15.47 -12.02
C ASP A 35 -6.64 15.30 -12.88
N GLU A 36 -7.25 16.42 -13.27
CA GLU A 36 -8.48 16.46 -14.06
C GLU A 36 -8.35 15.78 -15.44
N ARG A 37 -7.13 15.68 -15.99
CA ARG A 37 -6.88 15.01 -17.28
C ARG A 37 -7.05 13.50 -17.11
N VAL A 38 -6.45 12.95 -16.06
CA VAL A 38 -6.60 11.52 -15.72
C VAL A 38 -8.03 11.20 -15.34
N THR A 39 -8.70 12.12 -14.62
CA THR A 39 -10.14 12.02 -14.34
C THR A 39 -10.96 11.91 -15.63
N SER A 40 -10.62 12.70 -16.66
CA SER A 40 -11.28 12.66 -17.95
C SER A 40 -11.02 11.35 -18.71
N LEU A 41 -9.78 10.84 -18.71
CA LEU A 41 -9.45 9.52 -19.28
C LEU A 41 -10.26 8.40 -18.62
N LEU A 42 -10.32 8.40 -17.29
CA LEU A 42 -11.10 7.44 -16.51
C LEU A 42 -12.60 7.53 -16.80
N ASN A 43 -13.15 8.74 -16.98
CA ASN A 43 -14.55 8.92 -17.38
C ASN A 43 -14.87 8.28 -18.74
N VAL A 44 -13.94 8.33 -19.71
CA VAL A 44 -14.07 7.66 -21.01
C VAL A 44 -14.10 6.15 -20.83
N LEU A 45 -13.28 5.61 -19.92
CA LEU A 45 -13.27 4.19 -19.53
C LEU A 45 -14.44 3.78 -18.60
N ALA A 46 -15.47 4.63 -18.47
CA ALA A 46 -16.64 4.43 -17.61
C ALA A 46 -16.36 4.38 -16.08
N TRP A 47 -15.21 4.90 -15.63
CA TRP A 47 -14.91 5.17 -14.22
C TRP A 47 -15.42 6.55 -13.81
N ARG A 48 -16.74 6.67 -13.62
CA ARG A 48 -17.41 7.95 -13.34
C ARG A 48 -17.64 8.18 -11.84
N GLY A 49 -17.49 9.44 -11.42
CA GLY A 49 -17.87 9.92 -10.08
C GLY A 49 -16.89 9.50 -8.96
N ALA A 50 -17.38 9.53 -7.72
CA ALA A 50 -16.65 9.00 -6.57
C ALA A 50 -16.77 7.47 -6.56
N PHE A 51 -15.87 6.80 -7.26
CA PHE A 51 -15.79 5.34 -7.28
C PHE A 51 -14.88 4.83 -6.17
N ASP A 52 -15.18 3.64 -5.65
CA ASP A 52 -14.26 2.86 -4.83
C ASP A 52 -13.53 1.85 -5.69
N CYS A 53 -12.26 1.61 -5.37
CA CYS A 53 -11.38 0.74 -6.13
C CYS A 53 -10.28 0.13 -5.25
N PHE A 54 -9.69 -0.95 -5.74
CA PHE A 54 -8.54 -1.61 -5.12
C PHE A 54 -7.68 -2.20 -6.23
N ALA A 55 -6.44 -2.52 -5.90
CA ALA A 55 -5.48 -3.09 -6.83
C ALA A 55 -5.02 -4.48 -6.37
N ILE A 56 -4.73 -5.33 -7.34
CA ILE A 56 -4.09 -6.63 -7.15
C ILE A 56 -2.90 -6.67 -8.09
N GLY A 57 -1.77 -7.21 -7.65
CA GLY A 57 -0.64 -7.41 -8.54
C GLY A 57 0.21 -8.60 -8.15
N GLY A 58 0.99 -9.07 -9.11
CA GLY A 58 1.93 -10.17 -8.95
C GLY A 58 2.61 -10.52 -10.26
N VAL A 59 3.45 -11.55 -10.25
CA VAL A 59 4.04 -12.10 -11.48
C VAL A 59 2.97 -12.95 -12.19
N PRO A 60 2.71 -12.77 -13.50
CA PRO A 60 1.70 -13.55 -14.20
C PRO A 60 2.09 -15.04 -14.29
N ALA A 61 1.13 -15.94 -14.13
CA ALA A 61 1.35 -17.40 -14.21
C ALA A 61 1.73 -17.90 -15.61
N SER A 62 1.45 -17.08 -16.62
CA SER A 62 1.72 -17.34 -18.03
C SER A 62 2.14 -16.04 -18.71
N ASN A 63 2.07 -15.95 -20.03
CA ASN A 63 2.35 -14.67 -20.69
C ASN A 63 1.35 -13.58 -20.22
N PRO A 64 1.79 -12.30 -20.12
CA PRO A 64 0.96 -11.23 -19.55
C PRO A 64 -0.40 -11.04 -20.22
N MET A 65 -0.48 -11.28 -21.53
CA MET A 65 -1.73 -11.13 -22.30
C MET A 65 -2.77 -12.18 -21.90
N ALA A 66 -2.37 -13.44 -21.77
CA ALA A 66 -3.24 -14.52 -21.32
C ALA A 66 -3.68 -14.32 -19.85
N ALA A 67 -2.75 -13.93 -18.97
CA ALA A 67 -3.05 -13.64 -17.57
C ALA A 67 -4.02 -12.45 -17.43
N SER A 68 -3.82 -11.37 -18.19
CA SER A 68 -4.75 -10.23 -18.25
C SER A 68 -6.14 -10.66 -18.70
N LEU A 69 -6.25 -11.48 -19.75
CA LEU A 69 -7.54 -11.96 -20.25
C LEU A 69 -8.28 -12.81 -19.20
N ALA A 70 -7.56 -13.71 -18.52
CA ALA A 70 -8.11 -14.51 -17.42
C ALA A 70 -8.58 -13.63 -16.26
N ALA A 71 -7.75 -12.68 -15.80
CA ALA A 71 -8.10 -11.76 -14.73
C ALA A 71 -9.32 -10.90 -15.06
N ARG A 72 -9.42 -10.36 -16.28
CA ARG A 72 -10.62 -9.62 -16.74
C ARG A 72 -11.86 -10.50 -16.74
N LYS A 73 -11.72 -11.77 -17.16
CA LYS A 73 -12.84 -12.71 -17.12
C LYS A 73 -13.34 -12.92 -15.70
N SER A 74 -12.44 -13.18 -14.74
CA SER A 74 -12.80 -13.34 -13.33
C SER A 74 -13.51 -12.11 -12.76
N VAL A 75 -13.05 -10.90 -13.06
CA VAL A 75 -13.72 -9.66 -12.63
C VAL A 75 -15.13 -9.54 -13.22
N ARG A 76 -15.30 -9.83 -14.52
CA ARG A 76 -16.62 -9.82 -15.17
C ARG A 76 -17.57 -10.86 -14.60
N ASP A 77 -17.07 -12.05 -14.30
CA ASP A 77 -17.88 -13.13 -13.72
C ASP A 77 -18.39 -12.75 -12.30
N LEU A 78 -17.73 -11.81 -11.61
CA LEU A 78 -18.18 -11.20 -10.35
C LEU A 78 -19.12 -9.98 -10.53
N GLY A 79 -19.54 -9.69 -11.76
CA GLY A 79 -20.35 -8.51 -12.09
C GLY A 79 -19.57 -7.19 -12.06
N GLY A 80 -18.23 -7.27 -12.01
CA GLY A 80 -17.36 -6.11 -12.17
C GLY A 80 -17.22 -5.73 -13.64
N GLU A 81 -17.09 -4.43 -13.90
CA GLU A 81 -16.84 -3.89 -15.23
C GLU A 81 -15.61 -2.98 -15.17
N ASN A 82 -14.90 -2.85 -16.29
CA ASN A 82 -13.87 -1.83 -16.51
C ASN A 82 -12.60 -1.96 -15.66
N ALA A 83 -12.11 -3.16 -15.31
CA ALA A 83 -10.79 -3.28 -14.68
C ALA A 83 -9.70 -2.67 -15.58
N ILE A 84 -8.81 -1.87 -15.00
CA ILE A 84 -7.64 -1.29 -15.69
C ILE A 84 -6.46 -2.21 -15.40
N ILE A 85 -5.86 -2.79 -16.44
CA ILE A 85 -4.76 -3.74 -16.29
C ILE A 85 -3.55 -3.26 -17.08
N GLY A 86 -2.41 -3.23 -16.42
CA GLY A 86 -1.12 -2.90 -17.03
C GLY A 86 0.00 -3.78 -16.50
N THR A 87 1.17 -3.63 -17.10
CA THR A 87 2.39 -4.33 -16.70
C THR A 87 3.45 -3.33 -16.29
N TYR A 88 4.18 -3.62 -15.23
CA TYR A 88 5.35 -2.84 -14.82
C TYR A 88 6.51 -3.79 -14.52
N GLY A 89 7.55 -3.76 -15.36
CA GLY A 89 8.62 -4.76 -15.30
C GLY A 89 8.06 -6.17 -15.51
N SER A 90 8.26 -7.06 -14.53
CA SER A 90 7.72 -8.43 -14.52
C SER A 90 6.33 -8.55 -13.91
N PHE A 91 5.77 -7.47 -13.35
CA PHE A 91 4.50 -7.51 -12.63
C PHE A 91 3.33 -7.19 -13.56
N LEU A 92 2.25 -7.95 -13.40
CA LEU A 92 0.92 -7.60 -13.88
C LEU A 92 0.18 -6.93 -12.72
N LEU A 93 -0.36 -5.73 -12.94
CA LEU A 93 -1.17 -5.01 -11.97
C LEU A 93 -2.56 -4.78 -12.54
N MET A 94 -3.57 -5.02 -11.73
CA MET A 94 -4.96 -4.72 -12.06
C MET A 94 -5.56 -3.79 -11.02
N LEU A 95 -6.17 -2.71 -11.48
CA LEU A 95 -7.02 -1.84 -10.70
C LEU A 95 -8.48 -2.22 -11.00
N VAL A 96 -9.21 -2.56 -9.96
CA VAL A 96 -10.59 -3.03 -10.04
C VAL A 96 -11.50 -2.03 -9.36
N ARG A 97 -12.56 -1.64 -10.05
CA ARG A 97 -13.62 -0.84 -9.46
C ARG A 97 -14.50 -1.74 -8.60
N GLN A 98 -14.74 -1.35 -7.36
CA GLN A 98 -15.57 -2.11 -6.44
C GLN A 98 -17.05 -1.86 -6.77
N ILE A 99 -17.67 -2.81 -7.47
CA ILE A 99 -19.10 -2.82 -7.80
C ILE A 99 -19.63 -4.25 -7.62
N GLY A 100 -20.85 -4.37 -7.09
CA GLY A 100 -21.52 -5.67 -6.98
C GLY A 100 -20.73 -6.64 -6.09
N ALA A 101 -20.43 -7.83 -6.62
CA ALA A 101 -19.67 -8.86 -5.89
C ALA A 101 -18.15 -8.74 -6.06
N ALA A 102 -17.65 -7.79 -6.86
CA ALA A 102 -16.22 -7.53 -7.06
C ALA A 102 -15.62 -6.79 -5.85
N THR A 103 -15.59 -7.48 -4.70
CA THR A 103 -14.92 -7.02 -3.47
C THR A 103 -13.46 -7.48 -3.45
N PRO A 104 -12.57 -6.84 -2.67
CA PRO A 104 -11.14 -7.15 -2.64
C PRO A 104 -10.82 -8.64 -2.50
N GLU A 105 -11.31 -9.27 -1.42
CA GLU A 105 -10.96 -10.66 -1.08
C GLU A 105 -11.55 -11.67 -2.07
N VAL A 106 -12.81 -11.48 -2.48
CA VAL A 106 -13.48 -12.35 -3.47
C VAL A 106 -12.78 -12.25 -4.82
N THR A 107 -12.44 -11.04 -5.23
CA THR A 107 -11.74 -10.81 -6.51
C THR A 107 -10.34 -11.39 -6.46
N CYS A 108 -9.57 -11.14 -5.39
CA CYS A 108 -8.24 -11.70 -5.20
C CYS A 108 -8.24 -13.23 -5.27
N THR A 109 -9.21 -13.87 -4.61
CA THR A 109 -9.38 -15.33 -4.67
C THR A 109 -9.66 -15.80 -6.10
N SER A 110 -10.54 -15.10 -6.82
CA SER A 110 -10.94 -15.45 -8.18
C SER A 110 -9.84 -15.25 -9.23
N VAL A 111 -8.94 -14.28 -9.04
CA VAL A 111 -7.84 -13.99 -9.98
C VAL A 111 -6.53 -14.68 -9.62
N MET A 112 -6.44 -15.31 -8.44
CA MET A 112 -5.21 -15.97 -7.97
C MET A 112 -4.57 -16.91 -9.01
N PRO A 113 -5.33 -17.72 -9.79
CA PRO A 113 -4.74 -18.58 -10.83
C PRO A 113 -4.08 -17.84 -12.00
N ALA A 114 -4.32 -16.53 -12.15
CA ALA A 114 -3.65 -15.71 -13.16
C ALA A 114 -2.20 -15.34 -12.76
N PHE A 115 -1.81 -15.56 -11.51
CA PHE A 115 -0.50 -15.21 -10.96
C PHE A 115 0.34 -16.45 -10.62
N ALA A 116 1.65 -16.40 -10.86
CA ALA A 116 2.57 -17.50 -10.64
C ALA A 116 2.58 -17.93 -9.17
N GLU A 117 2.51 -19.23 -8.88
CA GLU A 117 2.43 -19.77 -7.51
C GLU A 117 3.71 -19.54 -6.69
N SER A 118 4.87 -19.39 -7.35
CA SER A 118 6.18 -19.18 -6.75
C SER A 118 6.44 -17.76 -6.24
N ASP A 119 5.61 -16.81 -6.63
CA ASP A 119 5.88 -15.38 -6.46
C ASP A 119 4.91 -14.73 -5.47
N SER A 120 5.18 -13.48 -5.07
CA SER A 120 4.23 -12.74 -4.25
C SER A 120 3.04 -12.24 -5.07
N VAL A 121 1.86 -12.24 -4.43
CA VAL A 121 0.68 -11.50 -4.88
C VAL A 121 0.33 -10.50 -3.80
N TYR A 122 0.04 -9.25 -4.15
CA TYR A 122 -0.39 -8.23 -3.20
C TYR A 122 -1.83 -7.83 -3.48
N LEU A 123 -2.59 -7.57 -2.42
CA LEU A 123 -3.94 -7.00 -2.47
C LEU A 123 -3.97 -5.68 -1.70
N SER A 124 -4.31 -4.58 -2.38
CA SER A 124 -4.45 -3.28 -1.74
C SER A 124 -5.75 -3.17 -0.94
N PRO A 125 -5.81 -2.26 0.06
CA PRO A 125 -7.06 -1.81 0.63
C PRO A 125 -7.91 -1.07 -0.41
N VAL A 126 -9.18 -0.86 -0.06
CA VAL A 126 -10.09 -0.03 -0.86
C VAL A 126 -9.68 1.44 -0.73
N ARG A 127 -9.65 2.13 -1.87
CA ARG A 127 -9.36 3.55 -2.03
C ARG A 127 -10.44 4.20 -2.90
N SER A 128 -10.62 5.51 -2.79
CA SER A 128 -11.69 6.21 -3.50
C SER A 128 -11.16 7.26 -4.48
N GLY A 129 -11.80 7.36 -5.63
CA GLY A 129 -11.51 8.32 -6.69
C GLY A 129 -10.14 8.14 -7.36
N VAL A 130 -9.75 9.11 -8.18
CA VAL A 130 -8.54 9.05 -9.03
C VAL A 130 -7.25 9.02 -8.20
N ALA A 131 -7.17 9.86 -7.16
CA ALA A 131 -6.04 9.85 -6.23
C ALA A 131 -5.92 8.50 -5.51
N GLY A 132 -7.07 7.92 -5.10
CA GLY A 132 -7.12 6.60 -4.50
C GLY A 132 -6.69 5.49 -5.45
N ALA A 133 -7.09 5.56 -6.72
CA ALA A 133 -6.65 4.63 -7.76
C ALA A 133 -5.14 4.66 -7.97
N SER A 134 -4.55 5.86 -8.03
CA SER A 134 -3.10 6.04 -8.12
C SER A 134 -2.39 5.48 -6.88
N HIS A 135 -2.92 5.74 -5.69
CA HIS A 135 -2.41 5.17 -4.45
C HIS A 135 -2.44 3.63 -4.49
N ALA A 136 -3.59 3.02 -4.79
CA ALA A 136 -3.76 1.57 -4.82
C ALA A 136 -2.74 0.86 -5.75
N LEU A 137 -2.57 1.40 -6.96
CA LEU A 137 -1.59 0.87 -7.92
C LEU A 137 -0.14 1.04 -7.44
N ARG A 138 0.21 2.21 -6.92
CA ARG A 138 1.57 2.50 -6.45
C ARG A 138 1.94 1.69 -5.22
N GLU A 139 1.07 1.61 -4.22
CA GLU A 139 1.31 0.77 -3.04
C GLU A 139 1.47 -0.71 -3.44
N THR A 140 0.71 -1.17 -4.45
CA THR A 140 0.82 -2.54 -4.97
C THR A 140 2.20 -2.78 -5.60
N LEU A 141 2.67 -1.86 -6.44
CA LEU A 141 4.00 -1.97 -7.03
C LEU A 141 5.10 -1.98 -5.96
N PHE A 142 5.09 -1.02 -5.04
CA PHE A 142 6.11 -0.91 -4.01
C PHE A 142 6.11 -2.13 -3.08
N SER A 143 4.94 -2.67 -2.73
CA SER A 143 4.82 -3.90 -1.95
C SER A 143 5.42 -5.10 -2.69
N LEU A 144 5.15 -5.25 -3.99
CA LEU A 144 5.74 -6.35 -4.77
C LEU A 144 7.27 -6.22 -4.90
N GLN A 145 7.78 -5.00 -5.06
CA GLN A 145 9.22 -4.73 -5.08
C GLN A 145 9.89 -4.95 -3.71
N ALA A 146 9.16 -4.70 -2.63
CA ALA A 146 9.62 -4.86 -1.25
C ALA A 146 9.52 -6.32 -0.75
N ALA A 147 8.65 -7.14 -1.34
CA ALA A 147 8.39 -8.52 -0.94
C ALA A 147 9.64 -9.38 -0.68
N PRO A 148 10.72 -9.32 -1.50
CA PRO A 148 11.92 -10.13 -1.28
C PRO A 148 12.64 -9.88 0.05
N ALA A 149 12.36 -8.78 0.74
CA ALA A 149 12.93 -8.50 2.07
C ALA A 149 12.26 -9.29 3.21
N LEU A 150 11.09 -9.89 2.97
CA LEU A 150 10.43 -10.76 3.95
C LEU A 150 10.97 -12.18 3.88
N SER A 151 11.28 -12.76 5.04
CA SER A 151 11.69 -14.16 5.17
C SER A 151 10.54 -15.14 4.88
N THR A 152 9.32 -14.78 5.26
CA THR A 152 8.08 -15.53 5.02
C THR A 152 7.02 -14.58 4.49
N GLN A 153 6.50 -14.86 3.31
CA GLN A 153 5.51 -14.02 2.63
C GLN A 153 4.11 -14.63 2.75
N SER A 154 3.16 -13.83 3.25
CA SER A 154 1.73 -14.13 3.10
C SER A 154 1.35 -14.15 1.62
N ARG A 155 0.35 -14.95 1.24
CA ARG A 155 -0.20 -14.93 -0.12
C ARG A 155 -1.74 -14.82 -0.06
N PRO A 156 -2.32 -13.63 -0.32
CA PRO A 156 -1.65 -12.39 -0.72
C PRO A 156 -0.93 -11.68 0.44
N LEU A 157 0.05 -10.85 0.10
CA LEU A 157 0.60 -9.81 0.96
C LEU A 157 -0.43 -8.71 1.20
N ARG A 158 -0.38 -8.10 2.39
CA ARG A 158 -1.29 -7.00 2.80
C ARG A 158 -0.54 -5.71 3.10
N ALA A 159 -1.30 -4.61 3.20
CA ALA A 159 -0.78 -3.25 3.14
C ALA A 159 0.23 -2.86 4.22
N ASP A 160 0.03 -3.33 5.44
CA ASP A 160 0.86 -3.03 6.59
C ASP A 160 2.13 -3.89 6.69
N GLU A 161 2.17 -5.05 6.03
CA GLU A 161 3.28 -6.02 6.17
C GLU A 161 4.65 -5.47 5.71
N LEU A 162 4.70 -4.43 4.87
CA LEU A 162 5.91 -3.96 4.17
C LEU A 162 6.18 -2.45 4.30
N LEU A 163 5.59 -1.78 5.30
CA LEU A 163 5.72 -0.32 5.43
C LEU A 163 7.18 0.17 5.45
N PRO A 164 8.10 -0.40 6.25
CA PRO A 164 9.49 0.06 6.27
C PRO A 164 10.20 -0.10 4.93
N GLU A 165 10.05 -1.25 4.29
CA GLU A 165 10.72 -1.57 3.03
C GLU A 165 10.19 -0.68 1.89
N ARG A 166 8.88 -0.46 1.84
CA ARG A 166 8.26 0.50 0.90
C ARG A 166 8.81 1.91 1.13
N ALA A 167 8.93 2.35 2.38
CA ALA A 167 9.51 3.66 2.71
C ALA A 167 10.98 3.79 2.30
N LEU A 168 11.77 2.70 2.40
CA LEU A 168 13.15 2.62 1.90
C LEU A 168 13.22 2.71 0.37
N LEU A 169 12.25 2.14 -0.34
CA LEU A 169 12.13 2.24 -1.80
C LEU A 169 11.62 3.60 -2.30
N GLY A 170 11.23 4.51 -1.40
CA GLY A 170 10.74 5.83 -1.78
C GLY A 170 9.22 5.96 -1.84
N ASP A 171 8.46 5.02 -1.30
CA ASP A 171 7.01 5.14 -1.20
C ASP A 171 6.60 6.17 -0.14
N ASP A 172 6.17 7.35 -0.59
CA ASP A 172 5.71 8.42 0.29
C ASP A 172 4.42 8.05 1.04
N TYR A 173 3.58 7.15 0.51
CA TYR A 173 2.40 6.67 1.24
C TYR A 173 2.81 5.83 2.45
N ALA A 174 3.80 4.96 2.30
CA ALA A 174 4.33 4.17 3.42
C ALA A 174 4.99 5.06 4.47
N ARG A 175 5.71 6.11 4.05
CA ARG A 175 6.29 7.11 4.98
C ARG A 175 5.21 7.88 5.74
N GLU A 176 4.16 8.31 5.04
CA GLU A 176 3.03 9.00 5.66
C GLU A 176 2.28 8.07 6.63
N GLU A 177 2.09 6.81 6.29
CA GLU A 177 1.43 5.81 7.13
C GLU A 177 2.25 5.50 8.40
N LEU A 178 3.56 5.28 8.27
CA LEU A 178 4.46 5.12 9.42
C LEU A 178 4.44 6.37 10.32
N TYR A 179 4.31 7.56 9.74
CA TYR A 179 4.20 8.79 10.52
C TYR A 179 2.84 8.92 11.22
N ARG A 180 1.73 8.83 10.47
CA ARG A 180 0.38 9.11 10.96
C ARG A 180 -0.18 7.99 11.82
N ASN A 181 -0.06 6.75 11.36
CA ASN A 181 -0.76 5.61 11.94
C ASN A 181 0.08 4.90 13.01
N VAL A 182 1.41 5.10 12.99
CA VAL A 182 2.31 4.47 13.97
C VAL A 182 2.92 5.52 14.90
N TYR A 183 3.74 6.43 14.37
CA TYR A 183 4.46 7.39 15.21
C TYR A 183 3.55 8.35 15.97
N ARG A 184 2.61 9.01 15.29
CA ARG A 184 1.67 9.97 15.89
C ARG A 184 0.70 9.30 16.85
N VAL A 185 0.20 8.10 16.51
CA VAL A 185 -0.64 7.30 17.41
C VAL A 185 0.12 6.93 18.68
N LEU A 186 1.37 6.49 18.55
CA LEU A 186 2.22 6.14 19.69
C LEU A 186 2.56 7.36 20.57
N ARG A 187 2.79 8.52 19.96
CA ARG A 187 3.00 9.80 20.66
C ARG A 187 1.76 10.23 21.46
N GLY A 188 0.57 10.04 20.88
CA GLY A 188 -0.69 10.52 21.44
C GLY A 188 -0.76 12.05 21.56
N ASP A 189 -1.88 12.54 22.10
CA ASP A 189 -2.10 13.97 22.31
C ASP A 189 -1.62 14.45 23.69
N ASN A 190 -1.46 13.54 24.65
CA ASN A 190 -0.98 13.86 25.99
C ASN A 190 0.55 13.70 26.06
N PRO A 191 1.33 14.80 26.19
CA PRO A 191 2.79 14.72 26.27
C PRO A 191 3.31 13.96 27.49
N ASP A 192 2.50 13.86 28.55
CA ASP A 192 2.84 13.15 29.77
C ASP A 192 2.59 11.63 29.68
N ASP A 193 2.01 11.13 28.58
CA ASP A 193 1.84 9.69 28.38
C ASP A 193 3.21 9.00 28.21
N PRO A 194 3.60 8.10 29.12
CA PRO A 194 4.92 7.48 29.10
C PRO A 194 5.05 6.38 28.05
N THR A 195 4.01 6.06 27.29
CA THR A 195 3.99 4.94 26.32
C THR A 195 5.03 5.12 25.23
N TYR A 196 5.07 6.29 24.57
CA TYR A 196 6.09 6.61 23.57
C TYR A 196 7.51 6.48 24.12
N LEU A 197 7.76 7.09 25.29
CA LEU A 197 9.07 7.04 25.94
C LEU A 197 9.47 5.60 26.26
N THR A 198 8.51 4.79 26.71
CA THR A 198 8.75 3.38 27.05
C THR A 198 9.12 2.55 25.82
N VAL A 199 8.36 2.66 24.72
CA VAL A 199 8.67 1.96 23.46
C VAL A 199 10.00 2.42 22.88
N SER A 200 10.24 3.74 22.83
CA SER A 200 11.51 4.28 22.33
C SER A 200 12.71 3.77 23.13
N THR A 201 12.61 3.77 24.46
CA THR A 201 13.69 3.26 25.32
C THR A 201 13.85 1.76 25.17
N PHE A 202 12.75 1.02 25.10
CA PHE A 202 12.77 -0.43 24.92
C PHE A 202 13.54 -0.86 23.66
N LEU A 203 13.23 -0.24 22.52
CA LEU A 203 13.92 -0.50 21.26
C LEU A 203 15.39 -0.08 21.32
N ARG A 204 15.71 1.06 21.96
CA ARG A 204 17.10 1.54 22.15
C ARG A 204 17.95 0.57 22.97
N TYR A 205 17.35 -0.12 23.94
CA TYR A 205 18.03 -1.09 24.80
C TYR A 205 17.91 -2.55 24.29
N GLY A 206 17.71 -2.73 22.98
CA GLY A 206 17.72 -4.05 22.33
C GLY A 206 16.55 -4.93 22.75
N SER A 207 15.37 -4.34 22.94
CA SER A 207 14.15 -5.04 23.35
C SER A 207 14.28 -5.78 24.69
N SER A 208 15.11 -5.26 25.61
CA SER A 208 15.31 -5.83 26.96
C SER A 208 14.40 -5.17 27.98
N LEU A 209 13.49 -5.94 28.59
CA LEU A 209 12.58 -5.47 29.63
C LEU A 209 13.35 -4.98 30.87
N GLU A 210 14.37 -5.71 31.31
CA GLU A 210 15.15 -5.38 32.51
C GLU A 210 15.94 -4.08 32.33
N ASN A 211 16.62 -3.91 31.19
CA ASN A 211 17.38 -2.70 30.91
C ASN A 211 16.47 -1.48 30.78
N THR A 212 15.30 -1.67 30.16
CA THR A 212 14.29 -0.60 30.01
C THR A 212 13.69 -0.20 31.35
N ALA A 213 13.36 -1.17 32.20
CA ALA A 213 12.85 -0.94 33.54
C ALA A 213 13.87 -0.17 34.40
N LYS A 214 15.14 -0.59 34.34
CA LYS A 214 16.25 0.08 35.01
C LYS A 214 16.45 1.51 34.52
N GLU A 215 16.44 1.74 33.21
CA GLU A 215 16.59 3.08 32.62
C GLU A 215 15.44 4.01 33.04
N LEU A 216 14.20 3.53 32.99
CA LEU A 216 13.02 4.33 33.27
C LEU A 216 12.68 4.40 34.77
N ASN A 217 13.46 3.72 35.63
CA ASN A 217 13.22 3.59 37.06
C ASN A 217 11.79 3.14 37.39
N VAL A 218 11.31 2.11 36.67
CA VAL A 218 9.99 1.49 36.88
C VAL A 218 10.14 -0.02 37.04
N HIS A 219 9.08 -0.68 37.52
CA HIS A 219 9.03 -2.14 37.56
C HIS A 219 8.93 -2.74 36.14
N PRO A 220 9.56 -3.90 35.83
CA PRO A 220 9.43 -4.56 34.52
C PRO A 220 7.99 -4.80 34.06
N ASN A 221 7.07 -5.09 34.99
CA ASN A 221 5.63 -5.22 34.68
C ASN A 221 5.01 -3.93 34.13
N THR A 222 5.46 -2.76 34.58
CA THR A 222 5.00 -1.47 34.05
C THR A 222 5.46 -1.31 32.59
N VAL A 223 6.66 -1.77 32.26
CA VAL A 223 7.15 -1.80 30.87
C VAL A 223 6.26 -2.70 30.03
N ARG A 224 6.04 -3.97 30.45
CA ARG A 224 5.16 -4.91 29.74
C ARG A 224 3.77 -4.34 29.49
N TYR A 225 3.17 -3.73 30.51
CA TYR A 225 1.84 -3.10 30.38
C TYR A 225 1.82 -2.00 29.32
N ARG A 226 2.82 -1.10 29.32
CA ARG A 226 2.90 -0.01 28.34
C ARG A 226 3.19 -0.51 26.93
N LEU A 227 4.04 -1.52 26.77
CA LEU A 227 4.29 -2.16 25.46
C LEU A 227 3.01 -2.82 24.93
N LYS A 228 2.26 -3.51 25.79
CA LYS A 228 0.97 -4.10 25.41
C LYS A 228 -0.02 -3.02 24.97
N ARG A 229 -0.13 -1.92 25.72
CA ARG A 229 -0.98 -0.78 25.34
C ARG A 229 -0.55 -0.17 24.00
N ALA A 230 0.75 -0.05 23.74
CA ALA A 230 1.25 0.42 22.45
C ALA A 230 0.81 -0.51 21.30
N ALA A 231 0.91 -1.83 21.49
CA ALA A 231 0.43 -2.81 20.52
C ALA A 231 -1.09 -2.71 20.28
N GLU A 232 -1.88 -2.56 21.35
CA GLU A 232 -3.34 -2.36 21.25
C GLU A 232 -3.72 -1.09 20.47
N THR A 233 -2.93 -0.01 20.58
CA THR A 233 -3.23 1.26 19.89
C THR A 233 -2.68 1.34 18.47
N THR A 234 -1.51 0.76 18.21
CA THR A 234 -0.80 0.91 16.93
C THR A 234 -0.92 -0.30 16.02
N GLY A 235 -1.29 -1.46 16.57
CA GLY A 235 -1.24 -2.75 15.88
C GLY A 235 0.13 -3.44 15.92
N TRP A 236 1.18 -2.80 16.46
CA TRP A 236 2.56 -3.29 16.41
C TRP A 236 3.09 -3.69 17.80
N ASP A 237 3.51 -4.95 17.97
CA ASP A 237 4.10 -5.45 19.20
C ASP A 237 5.62 -5.27 19.23
N ALA A 238 6.12 -4.32 20.04
CA ALA A 238 7.56 -4.08 20.16
C ALA A 238 8.39 -5.30 20.60
N THR A 239 7.76 -6.33 21.20
CA THR A 239 8.44 -7.57 21.61
C THR A 239 8.63 -8.56 20.47
N ASP A 240 7.89 -8.41 19.37
CA ASP A 240 8.11 -9.16 18.15
C ASP A 240 9.24 -8.49 17.31
N PRO A 241 10.23 -9.24 16.80
CA PRO A 241 11.34 -8.65 16.06
C PRO A 241 10.94 -7.93 14.76
N ARG A 242 9.90 -8.40 14.06
CA ARG A 242 9.42 -7.77 12.82
C ARG A 242 8.75 -6.44 13.15
N ASP A 243 7.84 -6.44 14.11
CA ASP A 243 7.11 -5.25 14.55
C ASP A 243 8.02 -4.22 15.21
N ALA A 244 9.04 -4.66 15.96
CA ALA A 244 10.07 -3.80 16.52
C ALA A 244 10.83 -3.01 15.43
N TYR A 245 11.08 -3.64 14.27
CA TYR A 245 11.69 -2.96 13.12
C TYR A 245 10.74 -1.93 12.48
N VAL A 246 9.44 -2.24 12.39
CA VAL A 246 8.41 -1.29 11.94
C VAL A 246 8.34 -0.08 12.85
N LEU A 247 8.24 -0.29 14.16
CA LEU A 247 8.22 0.77 15.17
C LEU A 247 9.51 1.60 15.15
N THR A 248 10.68 0.96 15.03
CA THR A 248 11.97 1.66 14.94
C THR A 248 12.01 2.59 13.72
N THR A 249 11.53 2.11 12.57
CA THR A 249 11.44 2.91 11.34
C THR A 249 10.46 4.08 11.50
N ALA A 250 9.28 3.84 12.09
CA ALA A 250 8.31 4.88 12.37
C ALA A 250 8.86 5.98 13.31
N LEU A 251 9.59 5.59 14.36
CA LEU A 251 10.26 6.52 15.28
C LEU A 251 11.29 7.39 14.56
N ALA A 252 12.07 6.81 13.65
CA ALA A 252 13.05 7.57 12.85
C ALA A 252 12.35 8.59 11.94
N ILE A 253 11.35 8.17 11.18
CA ILE A 253 10.57 9.05 10.28
C ILE A 253 9.92 10.19 11.07
N GLY A 254 9.26 9.89 12.18
CA GLY A 254 8.59 10.90 12.98
C GLY A 254 9.54 11.95 13.57
N ARG A 255 10.72 11.54 14.05
CA ARG A 255 11.74 12.47 14.54
C ARG A 255 12.31 13.37 13.44
N MET A 256 12.56 12.82 12.25
CA MET A 256 13.07 13.61 11.12
C MET A 256 12.05 14.64 10.60
N ARG A 257 10.74 14.39 10.77
CA ARG A 257 9.67 15.28 10.30
C ARG A 257 9.27 16.36 11.31
N GLU A 258 9.47 16.09 12.60
CA GLU A 258 9.18 17.04 13.70
C GLU A 258 10.42 17.83 14.14
N HIS A 259 11.52 17.75 13.39
CA HIS A 259 12.70 18.63 13.51
C HIS A 259 12.71 19.65 12.38
#